data_AF-G5Q2J4-F1
#
_entry.id   AF-G5Q2J4-F1
#
_cell.length_a   1.000
_cell.length_b   1.000
_cell.length_c   1.000
_cell.angle_alpha   90.00
_cell.angle_beta   90.00
_cell.angle_gamma   90.00
#
_symmetry.space_group_name_H-M   'P 1'
#
loop_
_entity.id
_entity.type
_entity.pdbx_description
1 polymer ?
#
loop_
_entity_poly.entity_id
_entity_poly.type
_entity_poly.pdbx_seq_one_letter_code
_entity_poly.pdbx_strand_id
1 'polypeptide(L)' 'MSPIFKAQVCGGDFVTQIDRTQWGVDYLVDMGMTKVVDIKIQAEAVKQ' A
#
# COMPACT_ATOMS: atom_id res chain seq x y z
N MET A 1 19.25 -8.20 2.94
CA MET A 1 20.26 -7.19 2.54
C MET A 1 19.62 -6.37 1.43
N SER A 2 19.50 -5.05 1.58
CA SER A 2 18.77 -4.23 0.61
C SER A 2 19.57 -4.08 -0.70
N PRO A 3 18.95 -4.26 -1.89
CA PRO A 3 19.63 -4.10 -3.17
C PRO A 3 20.12 -2.67 -3.41
N ILE A 4 19.42 -1.68 -2.87
CA ILE A 4 19.70 -0.26 -3.07
C ILE A 4 20.71 0.24 -2.03
N PHE A 5 20.49 -0.08 -0.75
CA PHE A 5 21.26 0.51 0.36
C PHE A 5 22.46 -0.33 0.80
N LYS A 6 22.63 -1.55 0.27
CA LYS A 6 23.71 -2.50 0.65
C LYS A 6 23.84 -2.73 2.16
N ALA A 7 22.75 -2.52 2.90
CA ALA A 7 22.68 -2.63 4.34
C ALA A 7 21.76 -3.79 4.75
N GLN A 8 21.92 -4.26 5.99
CA GLN A 8 20.91 -5.12 6.60
C GLN A 8 19.65 -4.28 6.83
N VAL A 9 18.52 -4.80 6.33
CA VAL A 9 17.21 -4.17 6.46
C VAL A 9 16.27 -5.11 7.19
N CYS A 10 15.35 -4.53 7.95
CA CYS A 10 14.14 -5.22 8.40
C CYS A 10 13.06 -4.88 7.39
N GLY A 11 12.42 -5.89 6.80
CA GLY A 11 11.38 -5.69 5.80
C GLY A 11 10.17 -6.57 6.04
N GLY A 12 9.05 -6.17 5.46
CA GLY A 12 7.81 -6.91 5.51
C GLY A 12 6.85 -6.52 4.39
N ASP A 13 5.95 -7.46 4.09
CA ASP A 13 4.83 -7.27 3.17
C ASP A 13 3.55 -7.09 3.97
N PHE A 14 2.75 -6.10 3.60
CA PHE A 14 1.50 -5.74 4.27
C PHE A 14 0.37 -5.69 3.25
N VAL A 15 -0.79 -6.23 3.64
CA VAL A 15 -2.00 -6.22 2.82
C VAL A 15 -3.14 -5.67 3.64
N THR A 16 -3.91 -4.76 3.05
CA THR A 16 -5.17 -4.27 3.62
C THR A 16 -6.16 -3.98 2.52
N GLN A 17 -7.44 -3.90 2.88
CA GLN A 17 -8.50 -3.40 2.02
C GLN A 17 -9.04 -2.10 2.62
N ILE A 18 -9.30 -1.12 1.77
CA ILE A 18 -9.91 0.14 2.20
C ILE A 18 -11.13 0.48 1.35
N ASP A 19 -12.06 1.22 1.95
CA ASP A 19 -13.10 1.91 1.18
C ASP A 19 -12.57 3.27 0.72
N ARG A 20 -12.17 3.38 -0.56
CA ARG A 20 -11.51 4.56 -1.12
C ARG A 20 -12.36 5.84 -1.03
N THR A 21 -13.66 5.70 -0.80
CA THR A 21 -14.59 6.83 -0.65
C THR A 21 -14.34 7.60 0.65
N GLN A 22 -13.76 6.96 1.68
CA GLN A 22 -13.40 7.64 2.94
C GLN A 22 -12.34 8.73 2.74
N TRP A 23 -11.64 8.74 1.59
CA TRP A 23 -10.64 9.74 1.22
C TRP A 23 -11.09 10.61 0.02
N GLY A 24 -12.38 10.60 -0.32
CA GLY A 24 -12.95 11.38 -1.44
C GLY A 24 -12.57 10.86 -2.83
N VAL A 25 -12.05 9.64 -2.92
CA VAL A 25 -11.70 9.01 -4.21
C VAL A 25 -12.95 8.31 -4.75
N ASP A 26 -13.91 9.06 -5.27
CA ASP A 26 -15.26 8.56 -5.60
C ASP A 26 -15.53 8.37 -7.10
N TYR A 27 -14.56 8.69 -7.96
CA TYR A 27 -14.76 8.65 -9.41
C TYR A 27 -15.26 7.28 -9.89
N LEU A 28 -16.35 7.28 -10.67
CA LEU A 28 -17.06 6.11 -11.22
C LEU A 28 -17.69 5.14 -10.19
N VAL A 29 -17.68 5.42 -8.88
CA VAL A 29 -18.34 4.55 -7.88
C VAL A 29 -19.83 4.42 -8.19
N ASP A 30 -20.50 5.54 -8.48
CA ASP A 30 -21.92 5.57 -8.85
C ASP A 30 -22.23 4.88 -10.19
N MET A 31 -21.21 4.67 -11.01
CA MET A 31 -21.30 3.93 -12.28
C MET A 31 -20.89 2.45 -12.13
N GLY A 32 -20.74 1.96 -10.89
CA GLY A 32 -20.49 0.55 -10.59
C GLY A 32 -19.02 0.17 -10.38
N MET A 33 -18.09 1.14 -10.42
CA MET A 33 -16.70 0.87 -10.03
C MET A 33 -16.62 0.59 -8.54
N THR A 34 -15.88 -0.44 -8.13
CA THR A 34 -15.74 -0.78 -6.71
C THR A 34 -15.20 0.39 -5.89
N LYS A 35 -15.74 0.53 -4.69
CA LYS A 35 -15.22 1.40 -3.62
C LYS A 35 -14.18 0.70 -2.76
N VAL A 36 -14.10 -0.63 -2.80
CA VAL A 36 -13.09 -1.40 -2.07
C VAL A 36 -11.85 -1.56 -2.95
N VAL A 37 -10.69 -1.19 -2.40
CA VAL A 37 -9.40 -1.36 -3.07
C VAL A 37 -8.43 -2.14 -2.18
N ASP A 38 -7.67 -3.04 -2.81
CA ASP A 38 -6.58 -3.78 -2.15
C ASP A 38 -5.31 -2.94 -2.19
N ILE A 39 -4.70 -2.72 -1.02
CA ILE A 39 -3.40 -2.07 -0.90
C ILE A 39 -2.38 -3.12 -0.49
N LYS A 40 -1.36 -3.29 -1.33
CA LYS A 40 -0.22 -4.19 -1.12
C LYS A 40 1.04 -3.35 -1.00
N ILE A 41 1.67 -3.36 0.18
CA ILE A 41 2.85 -2.54 0.48
C ILE A 41 4.01 -3.46 0.81
N GLN A 42 5.14 -3.20 0.16
CA GLN A 42 6.44 -3.74 0.55
C GLN A 42 7.24 -2.61 1.17
N ALA A 43 7.68 -2.80 2.41
CA ALA A 43 8.47 -1.82 3.13
C ALA A 43 9.77 -2.45 3.63
N GLU A 44 10.88 -1.73 3.44
CA GLU A 44 12.20 -2.05 3.98
C GLU A 44 12.70 -0.86 4.80
N ALA A 45 13.12 -1.13 6.03
CA ALA A 45 13.73 -0.15 6.92
C ALA A 45 15.22 -0.47 7.12
N VAL A 46 16.06 0.55 6.91
CA VAL A 46 17.48 0.54 7.28
C VAL A 46 17.59 1.17 8.67
N LYS A 47 18.48 0.64 9.51
CA LYS A 47 18.80 1.26 10.81
C LYS A 47 19.30 2.70 10.57
N GLN A 48 18.74 3.67 11.30
CA GLN A 48 19.20 5.07 11.30
C GLN A 48 20.62 5.21 11.84
#